data_AF-A0A833PC03-F1
#
_entry.id   AF-A0A833PC03-F1
#
_cell.length_a   1.000
_cell.length_b   1.000
_cell.length_c   1.000
_cell.angle_alpha   90.00
_cell.angle_beta   90.00
_cell.angle_gamma   90.00
#
_symmetry.space_group_name_H-M   'P 1'
#
loop_
_entity.id
_entity.type
_entity.pdbx_description
1 polymer ?
#
loop_
_entity_poly.entity_id
_entity_poly.type
_entity_poly.pdbx_seq_one_letter_code
_entity_poly.pdbx_strand_id
1 'polypeptide(L)' 'MIDAQIAIGRRLTSIDELIMELKDAGAVIFDREVVNDNNLYISSRSTYELPIFINECLNVLRV' A
#
# COMPACT_ATOMS: atom_id res chain seq x y z
N MET A 1 -6.34 8.03 0.49
CA MET A 1 -5.01 8.67 0.31
C MET A 1 -5.03 9.75 -0.76
N ILE A 2 -5.65 9.48 -1.91
CA ILE A 2 -5.77 10.42 -3.04
C ILE A 2 -6.49 11.72 -2.62
N ASP A 3 -7.73 11.64 -2.15
CA ASP A 3 -8.52 12.83 -1.77
C ASP A 3 -7.88 13.67 -0.65
N ALA A 4 -7.15 13.00 0.25
CA ALA A 4 -6.42 13.64 1.33
C ALA A 4 -5.06 14.21 0.89
N GLN A 5 -4.66 14.05 -0.38
CA GLN A 5 -3.40 14.53 -0.97
C GLN A 5 -2.13 14.05 -0.24
N ILE A 6 -2.18 12.87 0.38
CA ILE A 6 -1.06 12.29 1.15
C ILE A 6 -0.30 11.19 0.40
N ALA A 7 -0.68 10.90 -0.84
CA ALA A 7 -0.08 9.82 -1.65
C ALA A 7 1.29 10.19 -2.25
N ILE A 8 1.63 11.48 -2.33
CA ILE A 8 2.84 11.97 -2.98
C ILE A 8 4.10 11.37 -2.33
N GLY A 9 4.90 10.66 -3.13
CA GLY A 9 6.15 10.01 -2.71
C GLY A 9 5.96 8.74 -1.87
N ARG A 10 4.72 8.33 -1.58
CA ARG A 10 4.43 7.12 -0.80
C ARG A 10 4.65 5.86 -1.62
N ARG A 11 5.21 4.83 -1.00
CA ARG A 11 5.43 3.51 -1.62
C ARG A 11 4.21 2.65 -1.40
N LEU A 12 3.49 2.30 -2.46
CA LEU A 12 2.19 1.63 -2.34
C LEU A 12 2.04 0.50 -3.36
N THR A 13 1.09 -0.38 -3.09
CA THR A 13 0.43 -1.25 -4.08
C THR A 13 -1.09 -1.07 -3.94
N SER A 14 -1.88 -1.55 -4.90
CA SER A 14 -3.34 -1.53 -4.84
C SER A 14 -3.92 -2.53 -5.84
N ILE A 15 -5.24 -2.62 -5.89
CA ILE A 15 -5.95 -3.30 -6.97
C ILE A 15 -5.66 -2.62 -8.31
N ASP A 16 -5.71 -3.39 -9.39
CA ASP A 16 -5.35 -2.93 -10.74
C ASP A 16 -6.14 -1.69 -11.17
N GLU A 17 -7.40 -1.60 -10.78
CA GLU A 17 -8.30 -0.49 -11.11
C GLU A 17 -7.83 0.86 -10.54
N LEU A 18 -7.10 0.86 -9.42
CA LEU A 18 -6.67 2.08 -8.71
C LEU A 18 -5.20 2.45 -8.96
N ILE A 19 -4.43 1.60 -9.63
CA ILE A 19 -2.99 1.82 -9.84
C ILE A 19 -2.72 3.14 -10.57
N MET A 20 -3.49 3.45 -11.61
CA MET A 20 -3.28 4.67 -12.40
C MET A 20 -3.61 5.92 -11.59
N GLU A 21 -4.74 5.94 -10.86
CA GLU A 21 -5.11 7.08 -10.03
C GLU A 21 -4.09 7.35 -8.91
N LEU A 22 -3.53 6.29 -8.31
CA LEU A 22 -2.46 6.45 -7.31
C LEU A 22 -1.16 6.98 -7.90
N LYS A 23 -0.78 6.56 -9.12
CA LYS A 23 0.39 7.11 -9.83
C LYS A 23 0.18 8.59 -10.13
N ASP A 24 -0.99 8.97 -10.64
CA ASP A 24 -1.34 10.35 -10.94
C ASP A 24 -1.37 11.22 -9.67
N ALA A 25 -1.76 10.64 -8.52
CA ALA A 25 -1.67 11.27 -7.20
C ALA A 25 -0.23 11.32 -6.62
N GLY A 26 0.77 10.88 -7.37
CA GLY A 26 2.19 10.97 -7.00
C GLY A 26 2.74 9.80 -6.18
N ALA A 27 2.00 8.68 -6.06
CA ALA A 27 2.51 7.49 -5.39
C ALA A 27 3.55 6.74 -6.24
N VAL A 28 4.49 6.08 -5.57
CA VAL A 28 5.44 5.14 -6.17
C VAL A 28 4.86 3.73 -6.04
N ILE A 29 4.39 3.18 -7.16
CA ILE A 29 3.76 1.85 -7.19
C ILE A 29 4.80 0.74 -7.30
N PHE A 30 4.64 -0.30 -6.46
CA PHE A 30 5.39 -1.55 -6.54
C PHE A 30 4.44 -2.70 -6.85
N ASP A 31 4.73 -3.47 -7.90
CA ASP A 31 4.04 -4.75 -8.17
C ASP A 31 4.53 -5.80 -7.17
N ARG A 32 3.88 -5.81 -6.01
CA ARG A 32 4.12 -6.74 -4.89
C ARG A 32 2.80 -7.06 -4.21
N GLU A 33 2.77 -8.24 -3.60
CA GLU A 33 1.64 -8.73 -2.81
C GLU A 33 1.28 -7.76 -1.67
N VAL A 34 2.29 -7.34 -0.90
CA VAL A 34 2.19 -6.37 0.18
C VAL A 34 3.35 -5.38 0.10
N VAL A 35 3.07 -4.10 0.33
CA VAL A 35 4.06 -3.03 0.44
C VAL A 35 3.93 -2.36 1.81
N ASN A 36 5.05 -2.29 2.52
CA ASN A 36 5.20 -1.54 3.78
C ASN A 36 6.02 -0.27 3.50
N ASP A 37 5.40 0.90 3.65
CA ASP A 37 6.03 2.23 3.55
C ASP A 37 6.54 2.68 4.91
N ASN A 38 7.71 2.17 5.31
CA ASN A 38 8.41 2.58 6.54
C ASN A 38 7.53 2.54 7.80
N ASN A 39 6.71 1.50 7.94
CA ASN A 39 5.76 1.29 9.04
C ASN A 39 4.62 2.33 9.14
N LEU A 40 4.45 3.20 8.14
CA LEU A 40 3.40 4.23 8.12
C LEU A 40 2.16 3.78 7.34
N TYR A 41 2.36 3.16 6.17
CA TYR A 41 1.27 2.62 5.35
C TYR A 41 1.60 1.20 4.93
N ILE A 42 0.61 0.31 5.05
CA ILE A 42 0.68 -1.06 4.56
C ILE A 42 -0.44 -1.20 3.54
N SER A 43 -0.12 -1.71 2.35
CA SER A 43 -1.08 -1.89 1.26
C SER A 43 -0.91 -3.26 0.62
N SER A 44 -2.01 -3.82 0.09
CA SER A 44 -2.02 -5.07 -0.66
C SER A 44 -2.74 -4.91 -1.99
N ARG A 45 -2.42 -5.80 -2.94
CA ARG A 45 -2.95 -5.71 -4.31
C ARG A 45 -4.30 -6.40 -4.54
N SER A 46 -4.70 -7.31 -3.66
CA SER A 46 -6.02 -7.94 -3.71
C SER A 46 -6.42 -8.54 -2.36
N THR A 47 -7.58 -9.19 -2.31
CA THR A 47 -8.04 -9.95 -1.15
C THR A 47 -7.31 -11.28 -0.96
N TYR A 48 -6.64 -11.81 -1.99
CA TYR A 48 -5.86 -13.04 -1.90
C TYR A 48 -4.64 -12.89 -0.96
N GLU A 49 -4.09 -11.68 -0.84
CA GLU A 49 -2.95 -11.36 0.01
C GLU A 49 -3.32 -11.08 1.48
N LEU A 50 -4.59 -11.25 1.88
CA LEU A 50 -5.06 -10.97 3.24
C LEU A 50 -4.18 -11.60 4.35
N PRO A 51 -3.73 -12.87 4.26
CA PRO A 51 -2.88 -13.45 5.29
C PRO A 51 -1.53 -12.74 5.45
N ILE A 52 -0.89 -12.38 4.33
CA ILE A 52 0.42 -11.70 4.32
C ILE A 52 0.25 -10.26 4.78
N PHE A 53 -0.81 -9.58 4.35
CA PHE A 53 -1.15 -8.23 4.78
C PHE A 53 -1.35 -8.15 6.30
N ILE A 54 -2.16 -9.04 6.88
CA ILE A 54 -2.38 -9.09 8.34
C ILE A 54 -1.07 -9.36 9.08
N ASN A 55 -0.26 -10.31 8.60
CA ASN A 55 1.02 -10.61 9.24
C ASN A 55 1.96 -9.39 9.26
N GLU A 56 2.03 -8.63 8.17
CA GLU A 56 2.85 -7.42 8.11
C GLU A 56 2.32 -6.33 9.05
N CYS A 57 1.00 -6.12 9.10
CA CYS A 57 0.39 -5.22 10.07
C CYS A 57 0.73 -5.61 11.52
N LEU A 58 0.67 -6.90 11.86
CA LEU A 58 1.04 -7.38 13.18
C LEU A 58 2.53 -7.21 13.47
N ASN A 59 3.40 -7.40 12.48
CA ASN A 59 4.85 -7.18 12.63
C ASN A 59 5.15 -5.73 12.99
N VAL A 60 4.48 -4.77 12.35
CA VAL A 60 4.64 -3.34 12.64
C VAL A 60 4.14 -2.97 14.05
N LEU A 61 3.10 -3.65 14.55
CA LEU A 61 2.52 -3.40 15.88
C LEU A 61 3.22 -4.13 17.03
N ARG A 62 4.15 -5.05 16.73
CA ARG A 62 4.93 -5.72 17.76
C ARG A 62 5.88 -4.71 18.42
N VAL A 63 5.69 -4.51 19.72
CA VAL A 63 6.52 -3.70 20.62
C VAL A 63 7.65 -4.56 21.17
#